data_AF-A0AAE8MBZ9-F1
#
_entry.id   AF-A0AAE8MBZ9-F1
#
_cell.length_a   1.000
_cell.length_b   1.000
_cell.length_c   1.000
_cell.angle_alpha   90.00
_cell.angle_beta   90.00
_cell.angle_gamma   90.00
#
_symmetry.space_group_name_H-M   'P 1'
#
loop_
_entity.id
_entity.type
_entity.pdbx_description
1 polymer ?
#
loop_
_entity_poly.entity_id
_entity_poly.type
_entity_poly.pdbx_seq_one_letter_code
_entity_poly.pdbx_strand_id
1 'polypeptide(L)'
;MDVPAPVAYDLSSHHALGGGSYAFKTGFPAYLKTILPEPDRRNEVNAIIQPNCTPHIGTLSCIGLTFIIARRLFDEGLDVSVTCDLWDRAKGEQIKINGITYQKSLRDKGKFQRYLPSYVELIAGLATRYKVHHRIRTEEELMSNPEIPGVLRDIISKRDFYGKLS
;
A
#
# COMPACT_ATOMS: atom_id res chain seq x y z
N MET A 1 5.11 7.76 -53.53
CA MET A 1 5.43 7.34 -52.14
C MET A 1 5.38 8.60 -51.31
N ASP A 2 4.27 8.82 -50.59
CA ASP A 2 4.12 9.97 -49.71
C ASP A 2 4.86 9.71 -48.40
N VAL A 3 5.80 10.60 -48.09
CA VAL A 3 6.48 10.62 -46.79
C VAL A 3 5.48 11.23 -45.79
N PRO A 4 5.14 10.55 -44.67
CA PRO A 4 4.26 11.14 -43.67
C PRO A 4 4.88 12.43 -43.15
N ALA A 5 4.11 13.52 -43.16
CA ALA A 5 4.54 14.78 -42.57
C ALA A 5 4.95 14.54 -41.11
N PRO A 6 6.10 15.07 -40.65
CA PRO A 6 6.55 14.87 -39.28
C PRO A 6 5.50 15.44 -38.33
N VAL A 7 5.01 14.62 -37.40
CA VAL A 7 4.10 15.05 -36.34
C VAL A 7 4.83 16.11 -35.53
N ALA A 8 4.35 17.36 -35.59
CA ALA A 8 4.93 18.46 -34.85
C ALA A 8 4.80 18.17 -33.35
N TYR A 9 5.95 17.98 -32.68
CA TYR A 9 6.01 17.83 -31.24
C TYR A 9 5.71 19.20 -30.60
N ASP A 10 4.49 19.37 -30.11
CA ASP A 10 3.94 20.66 -29.67
C ASP A 10 4.41 21.12 -28.27
N LEU A 11 5.38 20.41 -27.67
CA LEU A 11 5.91 20.67 -26.32
C LEU A 11 4.85 20.65 -25.21
N SER A 12 3.61 20.24 -25.51
CA SER A 12 2.52 20.16 -24.55
C SER A 12 2.26 18.72 -24.13
N SER A 13 2.18 18.52 -22.82
CA SER A 13 1.80 17.24 -22.26
C SER A 13 0.28 17.18 -22.10
N HIS A 14 -0.40 16.65 -23.12
CA HIS A 14 -1.87 16.60 -23.17
C HIS A 14 -2.49 15.68 -22.10
N HIS A 15 -1.69 14.75 -21.57
CA HIS A 15 -2.07 13.79 -20.52
C HIS A 15 -0.96 13.58 -19.48
N ALA A 16 -0.31 14.65 -19.03
CA ALA A 16 0.88 14.61 -18.16
C ALA A 16 0.79 13.74 -16.91
N LEU A 17 -0.43 13.53 -16.41
CA LEU A 17 -0.70 12.84 -15.16
C LEU A 17 -1.32 11.44 -15.36
N GLY A 18 -1.48 10.97 -16.61
CA GLY A 18 -2.09 9.69 -16.96
C GLY A 18 -3.60 9.60 -16.70
N GLY A 19 -4.26 8.53 -17.19
CA GLY A 19 -5.72 8.35 -17.08
C GLY A 19 -6.28 8.40 -15.64
N GLY A 20 -5.46 7.97 -14.65
CA GLY A 20 -5.83 8.01 -13.24
C GLY A 20 -6.17 9.42 -12.75
N SER A 21 -5.40 10.44 -13.16
CA SER A 21 -5.63 11.83 -12.76
C SER A 21 -6.97 12.41 -13.23
N TYR A 22 -7.52 11.89 -14.33
CA TYR A 22 -8.84 12.28 -14.82
C TYR A 22 -9.97 11.59 -14.04
N ALA A 23 -9.79 10.33 -13.64
CA ALA A 23 -10.70 9.66 -12.69
C ALA A 23 -10.69 10.36 -11.31
N PHE A 24 -9.53 10.88 -10.89
CA PHE A 24 -9.41 11.72 -9.69
C PHE A 24 -10.21 13.03 -9.79
N LYS A 25 -10.33 13.61 -10.98
CA LYS A 25 -11.01 14.89 -11.22
C LYS A 25 -12.53 14.80 -11.11
N THR A 26 -13.14 13.63 -11.36
CA THR A 26 -14.61 13.49 -11.49
C THR A 26 -15.30 12.77 -10.33
N GLY A 27 -14.56 12.34 -9.30
CA GLY A 27 -15.13 11.65 -8.14
C GLY A 27 -14.51 10.27 -7.91
N PHE A 28 -13.21 10.24 -7.61
CA PHE A 28 -12.48 9.02 -7.29
C PHE A 28 -13.15 8.11 -6.26
N PRO A 29 -13.70 8.62 -5.13
CA PRO A 29 -14.35 7.79 -4.13
C PRO A 29 -15.60 7.08 -4.68
N ALA A 30 -16.42 7.79 -5.46
CA ALA A 30 -17.58 7.21 -6.14
C ALA A 30 -17.16 6.13 -7.15
N TYR A 31 -16.08 6.36 -7.92
CA TYR A 31 -15.53 5.32 -8.79
C TYR A 31 -15.03 4.09 -8.01
N LEU A 32 -14.26 4.28 -6.94
CA LEU A 32 -13.80 3.19 -6.08
C LEU A 32 -14.99 2.36 -5.56
N LYS A 33 -16.09 3.01 -5.16
CA LYS A 33 -17.31 2.32 -4.74
C LYS A 33 -17.88 1.39 -5.81
N THR A 34 -17.79 1.76 -7.09
CA THR A 34 -18.30 0.92 -8.20
C THR A 34 -17.49 -0.34 -8.48
N ILE A 35 -16.23 -0.39 -8.03
CA ILE A 35 -15.32 -1.53 -8.27
C ILE A 35 -15.14 -2.41 -7.03
N LEU A 36 -15.73 -2.04 -5.89
CA LEU A 36 -15.73 -2.88 -4.70
C LEU A 36 -16.68 -4.07 -4.93
N PRO A 37 -16.22 -5.31 -4.70
CA PRO A 37 -17.05 -6.50 -4.92
C PRO A 37 -18.22 -6.60 -3.93
N GLU A 38 -18.03 -6.11 -2.69
CA GLU A 38 -19.00 -6.21 -1.60
C GLU A 38 -19.08 -4.88 -0.82
N PRO A 39 -19.61 -3.79 -1.44
CA PRO A 39 -19.59 -2.45 -0.85
C PRO A 39 -20.41 -2.33 0.44
N ASP A 40 -21.40 -3.20 0.65
CA ASP A 40 -22.25 -3.21 1.85
C ASP A 40 -21.58 -3.84 3.07
N ARG A 41 -20.43 -4.51 2.89
CA ARG A 41 -19.60 -5.00 3.99
C ARG A 41 -18.62 -3.92 4.42
N ARG A 42 -18.02 -4.12 5.60
CA ARG A 42 -16.91 -3.30 6.04
C ARG A 42 -15.73 -3.42 5.06
N ASN A 43 -15.30 -2.28 4.53
CA ASN A 43 -14.17 -2.17 3.62
C ASN A 43 -12.90 -1.74 4.38
N GLU A 44 -11.74 -2.19 3.93
CA GLU A 44 -10.46 -1.78 4.49
C GLU A 44 -9.59 -1.10 3.43
N VAL A 45 -9.04 0.08 3.77
CA VAL A 45 -7.96 0.70 3.00
C VAL A 45 -6.64 0.33 3.67
N ASN A 46 -5.85 -0.48 2.98
CA ASN A 46 -4.65 -1.07 3.57
C ASN A 46 -3.39 -0.34 3.12
N ALA A 47 -2.47 -0.12 4.05
CA ALA A 47 -1.13 0.39 3.77
C ALA A 47 -0.09 -0.51 4.45
N ILE A 48 0.90 -0.96 3.70
CA ILE A 48 2.03 -1.71 4.23
C ILE A 48 3.17 -0.72 4.52
N ILE A 49 3.69 -0.77 5.73
CA ILE A 49 4.67 0.18 6.26
C ILE A 49 5.85 -0.62 6.80
N GLN A 50 7.06 -0.20 6.46
CA GLN A 50 8.29 -0.76 7.01
C GLN A 50 9.01 0.28 7.87
N PRO A 51 8.88 0.24 9.21
CA PRO A 51 9.53 1.19 10.12
C PRO A 51 11.06 1.02 10.18
N ASN A 52 11.77 1.41 9.13
CA ASN A 52 13.22 1.25 9.01
C ASN A 52 14.00 2.58 9.17
N CYS A 53 13.29 3.70 9.12
CA CYS A 53 13.76 5.08 9.27
C CYS A 53 12.61 5.96 9.76
N THR A 54 12.92 7.21 10.14
CA THR A 54 11.90 8.23 10.43
C THR A 54 10.95 8.39 9.23
N PRO A 55 9.63 8.55 9.43
CA PRO A 55 8.69 8.80 8.34
C PRO A 55 9.16 9.97 7.46
N HIS A 56 9.54 9.67 6.23
CA HIS A 56 9.96 10.66 5.24
C HIS A 56 8.76 11.02 4.34
N ILE A 57 8.92 12.00 3.46
CA ILE A 57 7.82 12.56 2.68
C ILE A 57 7.01 11.48 1.92
N GLY A 58 7.66 10.47 1.36
CA GLY A 58 6.97 9.36 0.67
C GLY A 58 6.04 8.58 1.61
N THR A 59 6.52 8.23 2.80
CA THR A 59 5.72 7.60 3.85
C THR A 59 4.56 8.50 4.29
N LEU A 60 4.82 9.78 4.54
CA LEU A 60 3.79 10.74 4.97
C LEU A 60 2.69 10.89 3.92
N SER A 61 3.07 11.02 2.65
CA SER A 61 2.14 11.11 1.54
C SER A 61 1.31 9.83 1.37
N CYS A 62 1.92 8.66 1.51
CA CYS A 62 1.22 7.38 1.40
C CYS A 62 0.18 7.21 2.52
N ILE A 63 0.60 7.32 3.79
CA ILE A 63 -0.30 7.14 4.93
C ILE A 63 -1.36 8.26 4.93
N GLY A 64 -0.98 9.50 4.63
CA GLY A 64 -1.92 10.61 4.51
C GLY A 64 -2.99 10.36 3.45
N LEU A 65 -2.59 9.87 2.27
CA LEU A 65 -3.52 9.53 1.19
C LEU A 65 -4.45 8.38 1.60
N THR A 66 -3.94 7.35 2.28
CA THR A 66 -4.75 6.24 2.82
C THR A 66 -5.90 6.75 3.70
N PHE A 67 -5.60 7.66 4.65
CA PHE A 67 -6.63 8.25 5.51
C PHE A 67 -7.59 9.19 4.78
N ILE A 68 -7.09 9.96 3.81
CA ILE A 68 -7.95 10.80 2.95
C ILE A 68 -8.93 9.93 2.15
N ILE A 69 -8.44 8.87 1.50
CA ILE A 69 -9.29 7.95 0.72
C ILE A 69 -10.34 7.32 1.62
N ALA A 70 -9.94 6.80 2.78
CA ALA A 70 -10.89 6.20 3.72
C ALA A 70 -11.94 7.20 4.20
N ARG A 71 -11.57 8.44 4.51
CA ARG A 71 -12.56 9.48 4.86
C ARG A 71 -13.53 9.75 3.72
N ARG A 72 -13.02 9.82 2.48
CA ARG A 72 -13.87 10.08 1.32
C ARG A 72 -14.81 8.92 1.02
N LEU A 73 -14.36 7.67 1.17
CA LEU A 73 -15.23 6.49 1.05
C LEU A 73 -16.30 6.47 2.14
N PHE A 74 -15.96 6.89 3.35
CA PHE A 74 -16.93 7.08 4.43
C PHE A 74 -17.98 8.14 4.08
N ASP A 75 -17.56 9.27 3.48
CA ASP A 75 -18.48 10.31 3.01
C ASP A 75 -19.44 9.82 1.90
N GLU A 76 -19.04 8.79 1.13
CA GLU A 76 -19.87 8.09 0.13
C GLU A 76 -20.80 7.02 0.73
N GLY A 77 -20.86 6.94 2.07
CA GLY A 77 -21.74 6.05 2.82
C GLY A 77 -21.23 4.63 3.02
N LEU A 78 -19.93 4.37 2.80
CA LEU A 78 -19.33 3.06 3.07
C LEU A 78 -18.92 2.93 4.54
N ASP A 79 -19.10 1.74 5.12
CA ASP A 79 -18.37 1.36 6.33
C ASP A 79 -16.92 1.05 5.95
N VAL A 80 -15.99 1.86 6.43
CA VAL A 80 -14.58 1.78 6.04
C VAL A 80 -13.63 2.02 7.22
N SER A 81 -12.55 1.25 7.24
CA SER A 81 -11.43 1.45 8.16
C SER A 81 -10.09 1.46 7.46
N VAL A 82 -9.07 2.00 8.14
CA VAL A 82 -7.67 1.93 7.70
C VAL A 82 -6.96 0.80 8.43
N THR A 83 -6.28 -0.08 7.71
CA THR A 83 -5.36 -1.06 8.29
C THR A 83 -3.93 -0.72 7.88
N CYS A 84 -3.09 -0.44 8.87
CA CYS A 84 -1.66 -0.19 8.69
C CYS A 84 -0.87 -1.46 9.07
N ASP A 85 -0.40 -2.19 8.07
CA ASP A 85 0.40 -3.40 8.22
C ASP A 85 1.87 -3.05 8.45
N LEU A 86 2.37 -3.31 9.66
CA LEU A 86 3.76 -3.08 10.03
C LEU A 86 4.60 -4.30 9.67
N TRP A 87 5.47 -4.10 8.67
CA TRP A 87 6.37 -5.12 8.16
C TRP A 87 7.76 -5.00 8.79
N ASP A 88 8.24 -6.08 9.40
CA ASP A 88 9.48 -6.09 10.19
C ASP A 88 10.56 -7.05 9.66
N ARG A 89 10.19 -8.00 8.78
CA ARG A 89 11.13 -8.97 8.16
C ARG A 89 11.84 -8.48 6.89
N ALA A 90 11.74 -7.21 6.55
CA ALA A 90 12.49 -6.68 5.42
C ALA A 90 14.00 -6.88 5.60
N LYS A 91 14.70 -7.15 4.50
CA LYS A 91 16.11 -7.59 4.50
C LYS A 91 17.00 -6.55 5.21
N GLY A 92 17.66 -6.96 6.29
CA GLY A 92 18.73 -6.21 6.94
C GLY A 92 20.08 -6.49 6.29
N GLU A 93 21.17 -6.51 7.09
CA GLU A 93 22.48 -6.89 6.58
C GLU A 93 22.57 -8.39 6.33
N GLN A 94 23.29 -8.74 5.26
CA GLN A 94 23.72 -10.09 4.97
C GLN A 94 25.12 -10.29 5.55
N ILE A 95 25.30 -11.37 6.32
CA ILE A 95 26.61 -11.79 6.83
C ILE A 95 26.90 -13.16 6.24
N LYS A 96 28.09 -13.33 5.64
CA LYS A 96 28.57 -14.65 5.24
C LYS A 96 29.38 -15.28 6.37
N ILE A 97 28.96 -16.46 6.82
CA ILE A 97 29.72 -17.30 7.75
C ILE A 97 29.90 -18.66 7.07
N ASN A 98 31.15 -19.09 6.86
CA ASN A 98 31.49 -20.37 6.23
C ASN A 98 30.79 -20.63 4.88
N GLY A 99 30.68 -19.60 4.04
CA GLY A 99 30.05 -19.69 2.73
C GLY A 99 28.51 -19.64 2.73
N ILE A 100 27.87 -19.73 3.91
CA ILE A 100 26.42 -19.61 4.07
C ILE A 100 26.06 -18.14 4.28
N THR A 101 25.06 -17.65 3.55
CA THR A 101 24.57 -16.27 3.68
C THR A 101 23.47 -16.22 4.74
N TYR A 102 23.76 -15.58 5.86
CA TYR A 102 22.79 -15.30 6.92
C TYR A 102 22.22 -13.90 6.75
N GLN A 103 20.91 -13.77 6.86
CA GLN A 103 20.21 -12.48 6.77
C GLN A 103 19.64 -12.13 8.15
N LYS A 104 20.10 -11.03 8.75
CA LYS A 104 19.47 -10.50 9.98
C LYS A 104 18.27 -9.64 9.60
N SER A 105 17.13 -9.83 10.25
CA SER A 105 15.95 -8.98 10.05
C SER A 105 16.17 -7.58 10.67
N LEU A 106 15.31 -6.61 10.34
CA LEU A 106 15.34 -5.29 10.98
C LEU A 106 14.91 -5.34 12.45
N ARG A 107 14.08 -6.33 12.82
CA ARG A 107 13.71 -6.64 14.20
C ARG A 107 14.94 -7.02 15.03
N ASP A 108 15.83 -7.84 14.48
CA ASP A 108 17.05 -8.33 15.18
C ASP A 108 18.08 -7.22 15.46
N LYS A 109 17.89 -6.03 14.87
CA LYS A 109 18.78 -4.87 15.04
C LYS A 109 18.16 -3.74 15.86
N GLY A 110 16.95 -3.92 16.37
CA GLY A 110 16.22 -2.89 17.14
C GLY A 110 15.81 -1.65 16.33
N LYS A 111 16.06 -1.61 15.01
CA LYS A 111 15.68 -0.47 14.15
C LYS A 111 14.16 -0.32 14.04
N PHE A 112 13.46 -1.45 13.93
CA PHE A 112 12.00 -1.46 13.93
C PHE A 112 11.44 -0.81 15.20
N GLN A 113 11.89 -1.26 16.37
CA GLN A 113 11.48 -0.74 17.67
C GLN A 113 11.86 0.73 17.85
N ARG A 114 13.01 1.15 17.31
CA ARG A 114 13.46 2.55 17.38
C ARG A 114 12.52 3.50 16.64
N TYR A 115 12.04 3.15 15.46
CA TYR A 115 11.24 4.05 14.63
C TYR A 115 9.73 3.87 14.81
N LEU A 116 9.29 2.69 15.27
CA LEU A 116 7.88 2.36 15.46
C LEU A 116 7.05 3.44 16.18
N PRO A 117 7.51 4.05 17.30
CA PRO A 117 6.72 5.06 18.00
C PRO A 117 6.28 6.22 17.12
N SER A 118 7.16 6.73 16.24
CA SER A 118 6.85 7.84 15.33
C SER A 118 5.79 7.46 14.29
N TYR A 119 5.75 6.21 13.85
CA TYR A 119 4.70 5.73 12.94
C TYR A 119 3.37 5.58 13.68
N VAL A 120 3.39 5.02 14.89
CA VAL A 120 2.18 4.89 15.72
C VAL A 120 1.56 6.26 16.00
N GLU A 121 2.38 7.24 16.39
CA GLU A 121 1.94 8.61 16.63
C GLU A 121 1.35 9.27 15.36
N LEU A 122 2.03 9.13 14.21
CA LEU A 122 1.56 9.62 12.93
C LEU A 122 0.19 9.01 12.55
N ILE A 123 0.06 7.68 12.65
CA ILE A 123 -1.17 6.97 12.31
C ILE A 123 -2.32 7.40 13.23
N ALA A 124 -2.07 7.50 14.53
CA ALA A 124 -3.06 7.97 15.50
C ALA A 124 -3.49 9.41 15.21
N GLY A 125 -2.55 10.31 14.94
CA GLY A 125 -2.83 11.70 14.59
C GLY A 125 -3.68 11.83 13.33
N LEU A 126 -3.39 11.04 12.29
CA LEU A 126 -4.20 11.00 11.07
C LEU A 126 -5.59 10.43 11.32
N ALA A 127 -5.70 9.34 12.09
CA ALA A 127 -7.00 8.76 12.45
C ALA A 127 -7.89 9.75 13.18
N THR A 128 -7.34 10.50 14.15
CA THR A 128 -8.05 11.58 14.85
C THR A 128 -8.43 12.70 13.88
N ARG A 129 -7.50 13.15 13.04
CA ARG A 129 -7.70 14.27 12.11
C ARG A 129 -8.79 13.99 11.07
N TYR A 130 -8.86 12.76 10.58
CA TYR A 130 -9.80 12.34 9.55
C TYR A 130 -11.03 11.62 10.12
N LYS A 131 -11.09 11.35 11.43
CA LYS A 131 -12.20 10.66 12.10
C LYS A 131 -12.54 9.32 11.43
N VAL A 132 -11.51 8.52 11.19
CA VAL A 132 -11.63 7.18 10.57
C VAL A 132 -11.12 6.14 11.56
N HIS A 133 -11.85 5.03 11.69
CA HIS A 133 -11.39 3.89 12.48
C HIS A 133 -10.10 3.33 11.87
N HIS A 134 -9.10 3.03 12.70
CA HIS A 134 -7.86 2.44 12.24
C HIS A 134 -7.46 1.24 13.08
N ARG A 135 -6.65 0.36 12.49
CA ARG A 135 -5.95 -0.73 13.16
C ARG A 135 -4.52 -0.76 12.68
N ILE A 136 -3.62 -1.06 13.61
CA ILE A 136 -2.25 -1.44 13.31
C ILE A 136 -2.18 -2.95 13.42
N ARG A 137 -1.65 -3.62 12.39
CA ARG A 137 -1.50 -5.07 12.34
C ARG A 137 -0.03 -5.41 12.11
N THR A 138 0.50 -6.41 12.79
CA THR A 138 1.87 -6.89 12.53
C THR A 138 1.87 -7.95 11.43
N GLU A 139 3.02 -8.18 10.78
CA GLU A 139 3.19 -9.33 9.88
C GLU A 139 2.81 -10.65 10.56
N GLU A 140 3.24 -10.85 11.80
CA GLU A 140 2.91 -12.06 12.58
C GLU A 140 1.40 -12.27 12.71
N GLU A 141 0.66 -11.20 13.00
CA GLU A 141 -0.79 -11.24 13.11
C GLU A 141 -1.46 -11.51 11.76
N LEU A 142 -0.97 -10.91 10.67
CA LEU A 142 -1.45 -11.22 9.32
C LEU A 142 -1.20 -12.70 8.97
N MET A 143 0.00 -13.20 9.22
CA MET A 143 0.40 -14.58 8.90
C MET A 143 -0.29 -15.61 9.80
N SER A 144 -0.83 -15.18 10.94
CA SER A 144 -1.63 -16.04 11.83
C SER A 144 -3.08 -16.23 11.37
N ASN A 145 -3.51 -15.51 10.32
CA ASN A 145 -4.85 -15.71 9.76
C ASN A 145 -4.95 -17.12 9.12
N PRO A 146 -5.92 -17.97 9.55
CA PRO A 146 -6.06 -19.34 9.09
C PRO A 146 -6.36 -19.48 7.59
N GLU A 147 -6.80 -18.41 6.92
CA GLU A 147 -7.07 -18.40 5.48
C GLU A 147 -5.81 -18.15 4.64
N ILE A 148 -4.77 -17.51 5.20
CA ILE A 148 -3.53 -17.17 4.48
C ILE A 148 -2.85 -18.41 3.88
N PRO A 149 -2.72 -19.55 4.59
CA PRO A 149 -2.19 -20.77 3.98
C PRO A 149 -2.96 -21.22 2.73
N GLY A 150 -4.28 -21.03 2.69
CA GLY A 150 -5.12 -21.33 1.53
C GLY A 150 -4.81 -20.41 0.36
N VAL A 151 -4.75 -19.10 0.61
CA VAL A 151 -4.40 -18.08 -0.40
C VAL A 151 -3.01 -18.34 -0.98
N LEU A 152 -2.01 -18.64 -0.15
CA LEU A 152 -0.66 -18.96 -0.60
C LEU A 152 -0.63 -20.22 -1.47
N ARG A 153 -1.37 -21.26 -1.08
CA ARG A 153 -1.50 -22.49 -1.87
C ARG A 153 -2.10 -22.19 -3.24
N ASP A 154 -3.12 -21.36 -3.31
CA ASP A 154 -3.77 -20.97 -4.57
C ASP A 154 -2.82 -20.20 -5.50
N ILE A 155 -2.05 -19.25 -4.95
CA ILE A 155 -1.03 -18.51 -5.70
C ILE A 155 0.01 -19.47 -6.27
N ILE A 156 0.52 -20.41 -5.46
CA ILE A 156 1.53 -21.39 -5.88
C ILE A 156 0.97 -22.33 -6.96
N SER A 157 -0.28 -22.77 -6.79
CA SER A 157 -0.95 -23.69 -7.71
C SER A 157 -1.27 -23.03 -9.05
N LYS A 158 -1.58 -21.73 -9.03
CA LYS A 158 -1.89 -20.91 -10.21
C LYS A 158 -0.72 -20.03 -10.65
N ARG A 159 0.51 -20.37 -10.26
CA ARG A 159 1.70 -19.55 -10.56
C ARG A 159 1.88 -19.25 -12.04
N ASP A 160 1.51 -20.18 -12.92
CA ASP A 160 1.66 -20.01 -14.38
C ASP A 160 0.62 -19.02 -14.95
N PHE A 161 -0.53 -18.88 -14.27
CA PHE A 161 -1.53 -17.87 -14.60
C PHE A 161 -1.07 -16.48 -14.14
N TYR A 162 -0.63 -16.36 -12.87
CA TYR A 162 -0.22 -15.08 -12.30
C TYR A 162 1.16 -14.58 -12.80
N GLY A 163 2.07 -15.49 -13.12
CA GLY A 163 3.44 -15.18 -13.57
C GLY A 163 3.58 -15.04 -15.08
N LYS A 164 2.47 -15.08 -15.83
CA LYS A 164 2.49 -14.94 -17.29
C LYS A 164 2.92 -13.52 -17.63
N LEU A 165 4.12 -13.35 -18.19
CA LEU A 165 4.56 -12.06 -18.74
C LEU A 165 3.66 -11.72 -19.92
N SER A 166 2.85 -10.67 -19.77
CA SER A 166 2.09 -10.03 -20.84
C SER A 166 3.01 -9.29 -21.79
#